data_AF-A0ABD3YAQ6-F1
#
_entry.id   AF-A0ABD3YAQ6-F1
#
_cell.length_a   1.000
_cell.length_b   1.000
_cell.length_c   1.000
_cell.angle_alpha   90.00
_cell.angle_beta   90.00
_cell.angle_gamma   90.00
#
_symmetry.space_group_name_H-M   'P 1'
#
loop_
_entity.id
_entity.type
_entity.pdbx_description
1 polymer ?
#
loop_
_entity_poly.entity_id
_entity_poly.type
_entity_poly.pdbx_seq_one_letter_code
_entity_poly.pdbx_strand_id
1 'polypeptide(L)'
;FSCSCPGVHLCFIMMASYISSLFVDITTAAPHLKLFIFDVLTIAAILMWRIFLGRKIPYGFYYLIVGLCINASLFMGMYIDNTLYGNWDFWWLWMLYGFFMLVIDITMALILIINKDLLKLVWLIKKLKTSSISKLN
;
A
#
# COMPACT_ATOMS: atom_id res chain seq x y z
N PHE A 1 1.29 5.20 31.36
CA PHE A 1 1.62 5.51 29.95
C PHE A 1 2.43 4.35 29.39
N SER A 2 2.04 3.56 28.39
CA SER A 2 0.93 3.63 27.44
C SER A 2 0.60 2.20 27.03
N CYS A 3 -0.69 1.87 27.01
CA CYS A 3 -1.19 0.72 26.28
C CYS A 3 -1.04 1.05 24.79
N SER A 4 0.16 0.79 24.23
CA SER A 4 0.48 1.09 22.83
C SER A 4 -0.42 0.25 21.92
N CYS A 5 -1.51 0.86 21.45
CA CYS A 5 -2.36 0.28 20.43
C CYS A 5 -1.52 0.14 19.14
N PRO A 6 -1.40 -1.07 18.57
CA PRO A 6 -0.54 -1.32 17.42
C PRO A 6 -0.89 -0.49 16.18
N GLY A 7 -2.12 0.03 16.08
CA GLY A 7 -2.53 0.96 15.02
C GLY A 7 -1.76 2.29 15.05
N VAL A 8 -1.42 2.83 16.23
CA VAL A 8 -0.75 4.14 16.35
C VAL A 8 0.67 4.10 15.79
N HIS A 9 1.35 2.98 15.96
CA HIS A 9 2.71 2.76 15.43
C HIS A 9 2.71 2.69 13.90
N LEU A 10 1.72 2.02 13.32
CA LEU A 10 1.52 1.97 11.86
C LEU A 10 1.21 3.35 11.28
N CYS A 11 0.34 4.13 11.93
CA CYS A 11 0.07 5.50 11.52
C CYS A 11 1.33 6.37 11.53
N PHE A 12 2.18 6.20 12.54
CA PHE A 12 3.44 6.95 12.63
C PHE A 12 4.41 6.59 11.50
N ILE A 13 4.55 5.29 11.18
CA ILE A 13 5.38 4.81 10.06
C ILE A 13 4.86 5.38 8.73
N MET A 14 3.55 5.34 8.53
CA MET A 14 2.92 5.91 7.33
C MET A 14 3.13 7.41 7.22
N MET A 15 2.92 8.16 8.31
CA MET A 15 3.10 9.61 8.32
C MET A 15 4.55 10.00 8.07
N ALA A 16 5.52 9.29 8.66
CA ALA A 16 6.94 9.51 8.42
C ALA A 16 7.32 9.23 6.95
N SER A 17 6.76 8.18 6.34
CA SER A 17 6.94 7.88 4.91
C SER A 17 6.41 9.01 4.02
N TYR A 18 5.21 9.51 4.28
CA TYR A 18 4.62 10.61 3.51
C TYR A 18 5.39 11.92 3.66
N ILE A 19 5.83 12.26 4.88
CA ILE A 19 6.69 13.43 5.13
C ILE A 19 8.03 13.27 4.42
N SER A 20 8.63 12.07 4.44
CA SER A 20 9.88 11.83 3.73
C SER A 20 9.73 11.97 2.22
N SER A 21 8.57 11.57 1.67
CA SER A 21 8.27 11.70 0.24
C SER A 21 8.13 13.16 -0.21
N LEU A 22 7.70 14.06 0.68
CA LEU A 22 7.67 15.52 0.42
C LEU A 22 9.07 16.13 0.21
N PHE A 23 10.12 15.55 0.78
CA PHE A 23 11.51 15.99 0.57
C PHE A 23 12.17 15.37 -0.67
N VAL A 24 11.43 14.53 -1.41
CA VAL A 24 11.92 13.92 -2.64
C VAL A 24 11.67 14.88 -3.78
N ASP A 25 12.76 15.45 -4.29
CA ASP A 25 12.71 16.38 -5.40
C ASP A 25 12.01 15.76 -6.62
N ILE A 26 10.90 16.37 -7.02
CA ILE A 26 10.00 15.93 -8.12
C ILE A 26 10.64 16.27 -9.49
N THR A 27 11.71 17.07 -9.48
CA THR A 27 12.45 17.58 -10.64
C THR A 27 13.46 16.59 -11.22
N THR A 28 13.72 15.46 -10.55
CA THR A 28 14.69 14.45 -11.01
C THR A 28 14.03 13.44 -11.96
N ALA A 29 14.78 12.95 -12.94
CA ALA A 29 14.31 11.97 -13.93
C ALA A 29 13.58 10.77 -13.29
N ALA A 30 12.40 10.43 -13.82
CA ALA A 30 11.51 9.33 -13.42
C ALA A 30 10.84 9.44 -12.03
N PRO A 31 9.88 10.38 -11.84
CA PRO A 31 9.16 10.54 -10.57
C PRO A 31 8.39 9.28 -10.13
N HIS A 32 7.84 8.51 -11.08
CA HIS A 32 7.12 7.27 -10.79
C HIS A 32 8.04 6.17 -10.20
N LEU A 33 9.31 6.12 -10.61
CA LEU A 33 10.28 5.16 -10.10
C LEU A 33 10.64 5.46 -8.64
N LYS A 34 10.77 6.75 -8.27
CA LYS A 34 11.00 7.12 -6.88
C LYS A 34 9.83 6.71 -5.99
N LEU A 35 8.59 6.99 -6.41
CA LEU A 35 7.40 6.61 -5.66
C LEU A 35 7.32 5.09 -5.45
N PHE A 36 7.67 4.30 -6.48
CA PHE A 36 7.83 2.85 -6.34
C PHE A 36 8.87 2.46 -5.28
N ILE A 37 10.06 3.09 -5.30
CA ILE A 37 11.11 2.83 -4.30
C ILE A 37 10.61 3.17 -2.89
N PHE A 38 9.86 4.27 -2.72
CA PHE A 38 9.26 4.64 -1.44
C PHE A 38 8.25 3.60 -0.95
N ASP A 39 7.36 3.11 -1.81
CA ASP A 39 6.42 2.06 -1.42
C ASP A 39 7.13 0.78 -0.97
N VAL A 40 8.19 0.38 -1.69
CA VAL A 40 9.01 -0.79 -1.31
C VAL A 40 9.72 -0.57 0.02
N LEU A 41 10.29 0.62 0.25
CA LEU A 41 10.92 0.97 1.52
C LEU A 41 9.91 0.95 2.67
N THR A 42 8.68 1.43 2.44
CA THR A 42 7.63 1.44 3.46
C THR A 42 7.12 0.04 3.77
N ILE A 43 6.97 -0.84 2.77
CA ILE A 43 6.72 -2.26 2.98
C ILE A 43 7.84 -2.87 3.83
N ALA A 44 9.11 -2.60 3.51
CA ALA A 44 10.25 -3.11 4.26
C ALA A 44 10.25 -2.60 5.72
N ALA A 45 9.95 -1.33 5.95
CA ALA A 45 9.83 -0.74 7.29
C ALA A 45 8.68 -1.37 8.09
N ILE A 46 7.52 -1.61 7.47
CA ILE A 46 6.37 -2.29 8.09
C ILE A 46 6.72 -3.74 8.45
N LEU A 47 7.44 -4.45 7.58
CA LEU A 47 7.92 -5.82 7.85
C LEU A 47 8.97 -5.87 8.95
N MET A 48 9.91 -4.92 8.95
CA MET A 48 10.90 -4.78 10.01
C MET A 48 10.22 -4.50 11.35
N TRP A 49 9.28 -3.54 11.39
CA TRP A 49 8.47 -3.24 12.57
C TRP A 49 7.74 -4.48 13.10
N ARG A 50 7.18 -5.31 12.19
CA ARG A 50 6.56 -6.59 12.56
C ARG A 50 7.53 -7.54 13.27
N ILE A 51 8.74 -7.69 12.74
CA ILE A 51 9.76 -8.59 13.30
C ILE A 51 10.15 -8.12 14.71
N PHE A 52 10.30 -6.81 14.91
CA PHE A 52 10.69 -6.25 16.21
C PHE A 52 9.59 -6.28 17.27
N LEU A 53 8.31 -6.10 16.90
CA LEU A 53 7.24 -5.99 17.90
C LEU A 53 6.54 -7.29 18.28
N GLY A 54 6.65 -8.37 17.51
CA GLY A 54 6.19 -9.73 17.88
C GLY A 54 4.75 -9.87 18.38
N ARG A 55 3.89 -8.85 18.23
CA ARG A 55 2.56 -8.75 18.82
C ARG A 55 1.47 -9.12 17.81
N LYS A 56 0.24 -9.27 18.30
CA LYS A 56 -0.96 -9.57 17.49
C LYS A 56 -1.05 -8.61 16.29
N ILE A 57 -1.17 -9.20 15.11
CA ILE A 57 -1.21 -8.47 13.84
C ILE A 57 -2.55 -7.70 13.75
N PRO A 58 -2.54 -6.36 13.72
CA PRO A 58 -3.76 -5.59 13.52
C PRO A 58 -4.25 -5.74 12.08
N TYR A 59 -5.56 -5.64 11.86
CA TYR A 59 -6.14 -5.75 10.52
C TYR A 59 -5.53 -4.76 9.52
N GLY A 60 -5.21 -3.54 9.97
CA GLY A 60 -4.57 -2.51 9.15
C GLY A 60 -3.23 -2.93 8.54
N PHE A 61 -2.48 -3.84 9.18
CA PHE A 61 -1.22 -4.35 8.63
C PHE A 61 -1.43 -5.04 7.26
N TYR A 62 -2.47 -5.88 7.13
CA TYR A 62 -2.73 -6.61 5.90
C TYR A 62 -3.16 -5.68 4.77
N TYR A 63 -4.01 -4.70 5.07
CA TYR A 63 -4.46 -3.73 4.09
C TYR A 63 -3.37 -2.76 3.65
N LEU A 64 -2.46 -2.39 4.56
CA LEU A 64 -1.28 -1.62 4.21
C LEU A 64 -0.39 -2.39 3.23
N ILE A 65 -0.03 -3.64 3.54
CA ILE A 65 0.80 -4.44 2.63
C ILE A 65 0.13 -4.60 1.26
N VAL A 66 -1.15 -4.95 1.23
CA VAL A 66 -1.89 -5.12 -0.05
C VAL A 66 -2.00 -3.80 -0.81
N GLY A 67 -2.36 -2.70 -0.13
CA GLY A 67 -2.50 -1.39 -0.75
C GLY A 67 -1.18 -0.87 -1.30
N LEU A 68 -0.09 -0.93 -0.51
CA LEU A 68 1.23 -0.55 -0.98
C LEU A 68 1.73 -1.44 -2.14
N CYS A 69 1.42 -2.74 -2.15
CA CYS A 69 1.77 -3.60 -3.30
C CYS A 69 1.03 -3.19 -4.58
N ILE A 70 -0.25 -2.82 -4.48
CA ILE A 70 -1.02 -2.35 -5.64
C ILE A 70 -0.49 -0.99 -6.10
N ASN A 71 -0.21 -0.06 -5.17
CA ASN A 71 0.39 1.24 -5.47
C ASN A 71 1.75 1.07 -6.18
N ALA A 72 2.63 0.22 -5.65
CA ALA A 72 3.92 -0.09 -6.26
C ALA A 72 3.77 -0.67 -7.68
N SER A 73 2.81 -1.56 -7.89
CA SER A 73 2.54 -2.15 -9.21
C SER A 73 2.08 -1.09 -10.21
N LEU A 74 1.21 -0.16 -9.78
CA LEU A 74 0.74 0.95 -10.60
C LEU A 74 1.86 1.94 -10.94
N PHE A 75 2.71 2.31 -9.96
CA PHE A 75 3.87 3.17 -10.20
C PHE A 75 4.86 2.53 -11.18
N MET A 76 5.11 1.23 -11.05
CA MET A 76 5.98 0.51 -11.98
C MET A 76 5.37 0.44 -13.39
N GLY A 77 4.06 0.23 -13.49
CA GLY A 77 3.32 0.26 -14.76
C GLY A 77 3.44 1.62 -15.46
N MET A 78 3.23 2.71 -14.72
CA MET A 78 3.40 4.08 -15.23
C MET A 78 4.85 4.38 -15.63
N TYR A 79 5.83 3.89 -14.86
CA TYR A 79 7.24 4.05 -15.22
C TYR A 79 7.57 3.34 -16.53
N ILE A 80 7.11 2.10 -16.70
CA ILE A 80 7.29 1.32 -17.93
C ILE A 80 6.60 2.00 -19.12
N ASP A 81 5.35 2.42 -18.98
CA ASP A 81 4.59 3.04 -20.07
C ASP A 81 5.24 4.35 -20.54
N ASN A 82 5.58 5.23 -19.60
CA ASN A 82 6.18 6.52 -19.93
C ASN A 82 7.63 6.39 -20.44
N THR A 83 8.42 5.47 -19.88
CA THR A 83 9.87 5.39 -20.15
C THR A 83 10.21 4.45 -21.30
N LEU A 84 9.56 3.28 -21.39
CA LEU A 84 9.85 2.27 -22.42
C LEU A 84 9.00 2.46 -23.67
N TYR A 85 7.72 2.81 -23.51
CA TYR A 85 6.81 3.02 -24.65
C TYR A 85 6.71 4.47 -25.08
N GLY A 86 7.21 5.41 -24.27
CA GLY A 86 7.19 6.85 -24.60
C GLY A 86 5.78 7.44 -24.62
N ASN A 87 4.80 6.77 -24.02
CA ASN A 87 3.42 7.22 -23.96
C ASN A 87 3.24 8.25 -22.85
N TRP A 88 3.50 9.52 -23.16
CA TRP A 88 3.29 10.64 -22.24
C TRP A 88 1.87 11.20 -22.29
N ASP A 89 1.04 10.72 -23.21
CA ASP A 89 -0.34 11.15 -23.39
C ASP A 89 -1.29 10.48 -22.41
N PHE A 90 -2.36 11.20 -22.05
CA PHE A 90 -3.41 10.67 -21.19
C PHE A 90 -4.16 9.53 -21.89
N TRP A 91 -3.84 8.28 -21.49
CA TRP A 91 -4.54 7.09 -21.93
C TRP A 91 -5.20 6.33 -20.77
N TRP A 92 -5.70 5.12 -21.05
CA TRP A 92 -6.48 4.34 -20.08
C TRP A 92 -5.69 4.02 -18.81
N LEU A 93 -4.38 3.76 -18.93
CA LEU A 93 -3.49 3.52 -17.79
C LEU A 93 -3.41 4.74 -16.86
N TRP A 94 -3.30 5.95 -17.42
CA TRP A 94 -3.25 7.20 -16.65
C TRP A 94 -4.53 7.45 -15.85
N MET A 95 -5.69 7.19 -16.45
CA MET A 95 -6.99 7.30 -15.77
C MET A 95 -7.14 6.25 -14.66
N LEU A 96 -6.75 5.02 -14.93
CA LEU A 96 -6.74 3.93 -13.95
C LEU A 96 -5.83 4.28 -12.77
N TYR A 97 -4.60 4.72 -13.07
CA TYR A 97 -3.60 5.14 -12.09
C TYR A 97 -4.14 6.23 -11.16
N GLY A 98 -4.67 7.33 -11.72
CA GLY A 98 -5.17 8.46 -10.92
C GLY A 98 -6.34 8.08 -10.02
N PHE A 99 -7.29 7.30 -10.52
CA PHE A 99 -8.46 6.87 -9.75
C PHE A 99 -8.08 5.84 -8.68
N PHE A 100 -7.33 4.80 -9.03
CA PHE A 100 -7.00 3.71 -8.11
C PHE A 100 -6.07 4.15 -6.99
N MET A 101 -5.07 5.00 -7.28
CA MET A 101 -4.20 5.57 -6.25
C MET A 101 -5.00 6.22 -5.13
N LEU A 102 -5.90 7.14 -5.49
CA LEU A 102 -6.73 7.86 -4.54
C LEU A 102 -7.60 6.89 -3.71
N VAL A 103 -8.24 5.92 -4.38
CA VAL A 103 -9.11 4.94 -3.71
C VAL A 103 -8.33 4.08 -2.73
N ILE A 104 -7.14 3.62 -3.11
CA ILE A 104 -6.28 2.77 -2.27
C ILE A 104 -5.78 3.56 -1.06
N ASP A 105 -5.33 4.80 -1.25
CA ASP A 105 -4.82 5.64 -0.17
C ASP A 105 -5.89 5.99 0.86
N ILE A 106 -7.08 6.39 0.39
CA ILE A 106 -8.24 6.64 1.27
C ILE A 106 -8.62 5.37 2.02
N THR A 107 -8.61 4.21 1.35
CA THR A 107 -8.93 2.93 1.98
C THR A 107 -7.92 2.55 3.06
N MET A 108 -6.62 2.70 2.80
CA MET A 108 -5.56 2.44 3.79
C MET A 108 -5.68 3.37 5.00
N ALA A 109 -5.90 4.67 4.78
CA ALA A 109 -6.08 5.65 5.85
C ALA A 109 -7.33 5.36 6.70
N LEU A 110 -8.45 5.04 6.05
CA LEU A 110 -9.72 4.76 6.72
C LEU A 110 -9.62 3.52 7.64
N ILE A 111 -8.90 2.49 7.21
CA ILE A 111 -8.71 1.26 7.97
C ILE A 111 -7.79 1.48 9.17
N LEU A 112 -6.80 2.36 9.05
CA LEU A 112 -5.97 2.77 10.17
C LEU A 112 -6.77 3.53 11.25
N ILE A 113 -7.70 4.41 10.84
CA ILE A 113 -8.55 5.17 11.75
C ILE A 113 -9.56 4.26 12.46
N ILE A 114 -10.24 3.41 11.69
CA ILE A 114 -11.34 2.59 12.21
C ILE A 114 -10.82 1.34 12.94
N ASN A 115 -9.59 0.88 12.62
CA ASN A 115 -8.92 -0.29 13.19
C ASN A 115 -9.80 -1.55 13.26
N LYS A 116 -10.77 -1.64 12.35
CA LYS A 116 -11.75 -2.71 12.18
C LYS A 116 -11.80 -3.06 10.71
N ASP A 117 -12.09 -4.32 10.43
CA ASP A 117 -12.18 -4.83 9.07
C ASP A 117 -13.42 -4.26 8.35
N LEU A 118 -13.26 -3.11 7.69
CA LEU A 118 -14.35 -2.36 7.03
C LEU A 118 -14.85 -3.05 5.75
N LEU A 119 -13.93 -3.51 4.92
CA LEU A 119 -14.24 -4.09 3.61
C LEU A 119 -14.59 -5.58 3.69
N LYS A 120 -14.63 -6.18 4.90
CA LYS A 120 -14.74 -7.63 5.09
C LYS A 120 -13.71 -8.39 4.24
N LEU A 121 -12.54 -7.82 3.98
CA LEU A 121 -11.52 -8.45 3.14
C LEU A 121 -11.01 -9.74 3.79
N VAL A 122 -10.99 -9.82 5.12
CA VAL A 122 -10.66 -11.07 5.84
C VAL A 122 -11.74 -12.14 5.57
N TRP A 123 -13.01 -11.74 5.46
CA TRP A 123 -14.08 -12.66 5.07
C TRP A 123 -13.91 -13.11 3.61
N LEU A 124 -13.52 -12.21 2.71
CA LEU A 124 -13.30 -12.50 1.29
C LEU A 124 -12.10 -13.45 1.10
N ILE A 125 -10.98 -13.21 1.79
CA ILE A 125 -9.81 -14.10 1.81
C ILE A 125 -10.16 -15.47 2.39
N LYS A 126 -10.91 -15.53 3.50
CA LYS A 126 -11.39 -16.81 4.07
C LYS A 126 -12.30 -17.56 3.09
N LYS A 127 -13.17 -16.83 2.38
CA LYS A 127 -14.07 -17.39 1.37
C LYS A 127 -13.30 -17.94 0.17
N LEU A 128 -12.30 -17.21 -0.34
CA LEU A 128 -11.43 -17.67 -1.42
C LEU A 128 -10.62 -18.90 -1.00
N LYS A 129 -10.05 -18.91 0.20
CA LYS A 129 -9.30 -20.06 0.74
C LYS A 129 -10.19 -21.30 0.87
N THR A 130 -11.42 -21.14 1.35
CA THR A 130 -12.40 -22.24 1.46
C THR A 130 -12.79 -22.77 0.08
N SER A 131 -13.02 -21.87 -0.89
CA SER A 131 -13.37 -22.23 -2.27
C SER A 131 -12.23 -22.97 -3.00
N SER A 132 -10.98 -22.60 -2.70
CA SER A 132 -9.80 -23.30 -3.23
C SER A 132 -9.65 -24.71 -2.67
N ILE A 133 -10.01 -24.94 -1.40
CA ILE A 133 -10.00 -26.27 -0.78
C ILE A 133 -11.13 -27.14 -1.33
N SER A 134 -12.33 -26.60 -1.54
CA SER A 134 -13.46 -27.35 -2.11
C SER A 134 -13.30 -27.72 -3.59
N LYS A 135 -12.35 -27.10 -4.31
CA LYS A 135 -11.99 -27.50 -5.68
C LYS A 135 -10.95 -28.63 -5.74
N LEU A 136 -10.37 -28.99 -4.59
CA LEU A 136 -9.27 -29.95 -4.45
C LEU A 136 -9.72 -31.28 -3.80
N ASN A 137 -11.03 -31.44 -3.55
CA ASN A 137 -11.71 -32.63 -3.03
C ASN A 137 -12.90 -32.96 -3.93
#